data_AF-A0A4S2RDH7-F1
#
_entry.id   AF-A0A4S2RDH7-F1
#
_cell.length_a   1.000
_cell.length_b   1.000
_cell.length_c   1.000
_cell.angle_alpha   90.00
_cell.angle_beta   90.00
_cell.angle_gamma   90.00
#
_symmetry.space_group_name_H-M   'P 1'
#
loop_
_entity.id
_entity.type
_entity.pdbx_description
1 polymer ?
#
loop_
_entity_poly.entity_id
_entity_poly.type
_entity_poly.pdbx_seq_one_letter_code
_entity_poly.pdbx_strand_id
1 'polypeptide(L)'
;MNLPDVPADNSTGPVVWILSKGERYEGGWIVGVYLDRDLARGALVTLAQELHDRFEISDARQNDDGSIHVEGGCDWISLVPHPVVTAAQIEAGA
;
A
#
# COMPACT_ATOMS: atom_id res chain seq x y z
N MET A 1 5.24 -35.56 3.59
CA MET A 1 6.28 -34.64 3.12
C MET A 1 6.00 -33.32 3.83
N ASN A 2 6.74 -33.02 4.90
CA ASN A 2 6.60 -31.74 5.60
C ASN A 2 7.27 -30.67 4.76
N LEU A 3 6.49 -29.68 4.32
CA LEU A 3 7.05 -28.42 3.83
C LEU A 3 7.71 -27.72 5.02
N PRO A 4 8.91 -27.13 4.85
CA PRO A 4 9.49 -26.29 5.89
C PRO A 4 8.56 -25.10 6.15
N ASP A 5 8.37 -24.76 7.43
CA ASP A 5 7.77 -23.49 7.83
C ASP A 5 8.62 -22.37 7.20
N VAL A 6 8.00 -21.59 6.32
CA VAL A 6 8.58 -20.34 5.85
C VAL A 6 8.60 -19.42 7.07
N PRO A 7 9.76 -19.04 7.62
CA PRO A 7 9.78 -18.09 8.72
C PRO A 7 9.07 -16.82 8.23
N ALA A 8 8.14 -16.29 9.02
CA ALA A 8 7.57 -14.98 8.78
C ALA A 8 8.74 -14.01 8.56
N ASP A 9 8.81 -13.43 7.37
CA ASP A 9 9.89 -12.56 6.95
C ASP A 9 9.98 -11.40 7.97
N ASN A 10 10.95 -11.51 8.87
CA ASN A 10 11.36 -10.41 9.71
C ASN A 10 12.21 -9.51 8.82
N SER A 11 11.56 -8.79 7.91
CA SER A 11 12.18 -7.78 7.07
C SER A 11 12.69 -6.67 7.99
N THR A 12 13.88 -6.86 8.56
CA THR A 12 14.55 -5.93 9.48
C THR A 12 15.13 -4.70 8.76
N GLY A 13 14.74 -4.50 7.50
CA GLY A 13 15.14 -3.39 6.65
C GLY A 13 14.18 -2.20 6.74
N PRO A 14 14.58 -1.04 6.18
CA PRO A 14 13.69 0.11 6.11
C PRO A 14 12.43 -0.23 5.31
N VAL A 15 11.29 0.27 5.77
CA VAL A 15 9.99 0.14 5.08
C VAL A 15 9.60 1.51 4.54
N VAL A 16 9.09 1.53 3.31
CA VAL A 16 8.46 2.73 2.74
C VAL A 16 6.96 2.50 2.57
N TRP A 17 6.18 3.56 2.61
CA TRP A 17 4.75 3.52 2.41
C TRP A 17 4.42 4.07 1.03
N ILE A 18 3.78 3.27 0.19
CA ILE A 18 3.44 3.65 -1.18
C ILE A 18 1.95 3.97 -1.22
N LEU A 19 1.63 5.22 -1.56
CA LEU A 19 0.28 5.66 -1.87
C LEU A 19 0.05 5.51 -3.37
N SER A 20 -0.96 4.74 -3.74
CA SER A 20 -1.37 4.54 -5.13
C SER A 20 -2.88 4.77 -5.29
N LYS A 21 -3.29 5.09 -6.51
CA LYS A 21 -4.69 5.16 -6.90
C LYS A 21 -4.89 4.61 -8.30
N GLY A 22 -6.10 4.23 -8.63
CA GLY A 22 -6.41 3.73 -9.96
C GLY A 22 -7.88 3.38 -10.14
N GLU A 23 -8.14 2.67 -11.23
CA GLU A 23 -9.46 2.18 -11.61
C GLU A 23 -9.45 0.65 -11.68
N ARG A 24 -10.60 0.03 -11.38
CA ARG A 24 -10.74 -1.43 -11.20
C ARG A 24 -10.26 -2.26 -12.40
N TYR A 25 -10.33 -1.70 -13.61
CA TYR A 25 -10.01 -2.40 -14.86
C TYR A 25 -8.89 -1.76 -15.67
N GLU A 26 -8.40 -0.58 -15.27
CA GLU A 26 -7.36 0.15 -16.01
C GLU A 26 -6.00 0.11 -15.28
N GLY A 27 -5.98 -0.42 -14.06
CA GLY A 27 -4.79 -0.42 -13.21
C GLY A 27 -4.67 0.90 -12.45
N GLY A 28 -3.47 1.21 -11.97
CA GLY A 28 -3.23 2.40 -11.17
C GLY A 28 -1.81 2.91 -11.27
N TRP A 29 -1.56 4.00 -10.57
CA TRP A 29 -0.25 4.64 -10.52
C TRP A 29 0.12 5.03 -9.09
N ILE A 30 1.42 5.18 -8.87
CA ILE A 30 1.98 5.68 -7.61
C ILE A 30 1.77 7.19 -7.55
N VAL A 31 1.13 7.64 -6.49
CA VAL A 31 0.95 9.07 -6.18
C VAL A 31 2.13 9.58 -5.36
N GLY A 32 2.64 8.77 -4.42
CA GLY A 32 3.77 9.14 -3.60
C GLY A 32 4.37 7.96 -2.83
N VAL A 33 5.61 8.15 -2.41
CA VAL A 33 6.37 7.21 -1.57
C VAL A 33 6.84 7.96 -0.33
N TYR A 34 6.56 7.41 0.84
CA TYR A 34 6.76 8.05 2.14
C TYR A 34 7.61 7.17 3.05
N LEU A 35 8.35 7.78 3.97
CA LEU A 35 9.15 7.04 4.96
C LEU A 35 8.30 6.44 6.08
N ASP A 36 7.11 7.01 6.31
CA ASP A 36 6.15 6.51 7.28
C ASP A 36 4.71 6.78 6.83
N ARG A 37 3.77 6.12 7.49
CA ARG A 37 2.33 6.22 7.19
C ARG A 37 1.76 7.61 7.47
N ASP A 38 2.25 8.29 8.52
CA ASP A 38 1.69 9.55 8.96
C ASP A 38 2.04 10.70 8.02
N LEU A 39 3.21 10.65 7.38
CA LEU A 39 3.60 11.56 6.29
C LEU A 39 2.68 11.44 5.08
N ALA A 40 2.13 10.25 4.82
CA ALA A 40 1.19 10.03 3.72
C ALA A 40 -0.23 10.54 4.03
N ARG A 41 -0.55 10.83 5.31
CA ARG A 41 -1.92 11.12 5.77
C ARG A 41 -2.59 12.25 5.02
N GLY A 42 -1.87 13.36 4.80
CA GLY A 42 -2.41 14.52 4.09
C GLY A 42 -2.84 14.16 2.67
N ALA A 43 -1.96 13.53 1.91
CA ALA A 43 -2.24 13.10 0.53
C ALA A 43 -3.36 12.07 0.47
N LEU A 44 -3.38 11.09 1.39
CA LEU A 44 -4.43 10.09 1.49
C LEU A 44 -5.82 10.73 1.69
N VAL A 45 -5.93 11.67 2.64
CA VAL A 45 -7.20 12.35 2.93
C VAL A 45 -7.67 13.18 1.74
N THR A 46 -6.76 13.90 1.07
CA THR A 46 -7.09 14.65 -0.14
C THR A 46 -7.64 13.75 -1.25
N LEU A 47 -6.99 12.61 -1.51
CA LEU A 47 -7.49 11.66 -2.52
C LEU A 47 -8.84 11.05 -2.12
N ALA A 48 -9.02 10.71 -0.84
CA ALA A 48 -10.28 10.15 -0.36
C ALA A 48 -11.44 11.15 -0.50
N GLN A 49 -11.17 12.44 -0.28
CA GLN A 49 -12.14 13.51 -0.53
C GLN A 49 -12.48 13.63 -2.02
N GLU A 50 -11.48 13.66 -2.90
CA GLU A 50 -11.69 13.67 -4.36
C GLU A 50 -12.53 12.47 -4.84
N LEU A 51 -12.29 11.29 -4.27
CA LEU A 51 -13.04 10.08 -4.57
C LEU A 51 -14.48 10.17 -4.08
N HIS A 52 -14.69 10.62 -2.83
CA HIS A 52 -16.02 10.80 -2.25
C HIS A 52 -16.86 11.76 -3.08
N ASP A 53 -16.28 12.89 -3.49
CA ASP A 53 -16.95 13.91 -4.30
C ASP A 53 -17.38 13.38 -5.69
N ARG A 54 -16.69 12.36 -6.21
CA ARG A 54 -17.00 11.74 -7.51
C ARG A 54 -18.00 10.60 -7.44
N PHE A 55 -17.86 9.68 -6.47
CA PHE A 55 -18.56 8.39 -6.52
C PHE A 55 -19.15 7.88 -5.19
N GLU A 56 -19.08 8.65 -4.11
CA GLU A 56 -19.29 8.16 -2.73
C GLU A 56 -18.29 7.04 -2.36
N ILE A 57 -17.89 6.96 -1.09
CA ILE A 57 -16.98 5.91 -0.63
C ILE A 57 -17.81 4.68 -0.28
N SER A 58 -17.60 3.60 -1.01
CA SER A 58 -18.30 2.32 -0.78
C SER A 58 -17.59 1.42 0.24
N ASP A 59 -16.28 1.56 0.37
CA ASP A 59 -15.50 0.81 1.36
C ASP A 59 -14.28 1.61 1.81
N ALA A 60 -13.97 1.52 3.11
CA ALA A 60 -12.76 2.10 3.70
C ALA A 60 -12.31 1.20 4.84
N ARG A 61 -11.15 0.57 4.67
CA ARG A 61 -10.63 -0.43 5.61
C ARG A 61 -9.15 -0.23 5.89
N GLN A 62 -8.76 -0.61 7.10
CA GLN A 62 -7.38 -0.74 7.52
C GLN A 62 -7.09 -2.20 7.85
N ASN A 63 -5.98 -2.75 7.37
CA ASN A 63 -5.55 -4.11 7.68
C ASN A 63 -4.59 -4.13 8.88
N ASP A 64 -4.26 -5.34 9.35
CA ASP A 64 -3.41 -5.55 10.54
C ASP A 64 -1.97 -5.04 10.37
N ASP A 65 -1.46 -5.01 9.13
CA ASP A 65 -0.16 -4.42 8.78
C ASP A 65 -0.19 -2.88 8.73
N GLY A 66 -1.36 -2.28 9.01
CA GLY A 66 -1.58 -0.84 8.99
C GLY A 66 -1.84 -0.26 7.60
N SER A 67 -1.86 -1.08 6.55
CA SER A 67 -2.26 -0.65 5.20
C SER A 67 -3.70 -0.17 5.17
N ILE A 68 -3.98 0.79 4.29
CA ILE A 68 -5.30 1.41 4.15
C ILE A 68 -5.75 1.23 2.70
N HIS A 69 -7.01 0.83 2.53
CA HIS A 69 -7.64 0.74 1.22
C HIS A 69 -8.99 1.44 1.24
N VAL A 70 -9.25 2.23 0.21
CA VAL A 70 -10.49 2.99 0.02
C VAL A 70 -11.01 2.72 -1.39
N GLU A 71 -12.29 2.43 -1.52
CA GLU A 71 -12.97 2.22 -2.81
C GLU A 71 -14.21 3.11 -2.93
N GLY A 72 -14.48 3.58 -4.14
CA GLY A 72 -15.67 4.33 -4.49
C GLY A 72 -15.98 4.20 -5.98
N GLY A 73 -17.19 3.77 -6.31
CA GLY A 73 -17.55 3.43 -7.70
C GLY A 73 -16.63 2.34 -8.28
N CYS A 74 -15.85 2.68 -9.30
CA CYS A 74 -14.82 1.82 -9.91
C CYS A 74 -13.40 2.22 -9.53
N ASP A 75 -13.22 3.28 -8.74
CA ASP A 75 -11.93 3.87 -8.40
C ASP A 75 -11.47 3.35 -7.02
N TRP A 76 -10.16 3.29 -6.83
CA TRP A 76 -9.55 2.83 -5.59
C TRP A 76 -8.34 3.66 -5.21
N ILE A 77 -8.06 3.70 -3.90
CA ILE A 77 -6.87 4.31 -3.30
C ILE A 77 -6.29 3.29 -2.33
N SER A 78 -4.97 3.10 -2.35
CA SER A 78 -4.27 2.15 -1.50
C SER A 78 -3.00 2.76 -0.92
N LEU A 79 -2.79 2.60 0.38
CA LEU A 79 -1.58 2.97 1.10
C LEU A 79 -1.01 1.73 1.77
N VAL A 80 0.12 1.23 1.25
CA VAL A 80 0.66 -0.09 1.62
C VAL A 80 2.12 0.03 2.07
N PRO A 81 2.55 -0.68 3.14
CA PRO A 81 3.95 -0.77 3.49
C PRO A 81 4.70 -1.70 2.53
N HIS A 82 5.88 -1.26 2.08
CA HIS A 82 6.78 -2.01 1.22
C HIS A 82 8.18 -2.06 1.85
N PRO A 83 8.67 -3.25 2.23
CA PRO A 83 10.05 -3.43 2.66
C PRO A 83 11.01 -3.04 1.53
N VAL A 84 12.04 -2.27 1.85
CA VAL A 84 13.10 -1.92 0.91
C VAL A 84 14.17 -2.99 0.97
N VAL A 85 14.41 -3.62 -0.18
CA VAL A 85 15.50 -4.57 -0.38
C VAL A 85 16.64 -3.94 -1.18
N THR A 86 17.87 -4.23 -0.77
CA THR A 86 19.07 -3.83 -1.51
C THR A 86 19.44 -4.85 -2.59
N ALA A 87 20.22 -4.43 -3.59
CA ALA A 87 20.67 -5.34 -4.66
C ALA A 87 21.43 -6.56 -4.10
N ALA A 88 22.28 -6.36 -3.08
CA ALA A 88 23.00 -7.44 -2.43
C ALA A 88 22.08 -8.49 -1.77
N GLN A 89 20.95 -8.06 -1.21
CA GLN A 89 19.96 -8.98 -0.62
C GLN A 89 19.20 -9.78 -1.68
N ILE A 90 18.94 -9.18 -2.85
CA ILE A 90 18.33 -9.87 -3.98
C ILE A 90 19.26 -10.97 -4.51
N GLU A 91 20.55 -10.64 -4.68
CA GLU A 91 21.57 -11.59 -5.15
C GLU A 91 21.82 -12.74 -4.16
N ALA A 92 21.65 -12.48 -2.86
CA ALA A 92 21.76 -13.48 -1.80
C ALA A 92 20.54 -14.42 -1.70
N GLY A 93 19.46 -14.15 -2.44
CA GLY A 93 18.33 -15.06 -2.62
C GLY A 93 17.21 -14.97 -1.57
N ALA A 94 16.86 -13.76 -1.13
CA ALA A 94 15.67 -13.38 -0.32
C ALA A 94 15.10 -14.47 0.60
#